data_AF-A0A916XQ35-F1
#
_entry.id   AF-A0A916XQ35-F1
#
_cell.length_a   1.000
_cell.length_b   1.000
_cell.length_c   1.000
_cell.angle_alpha   90.00
_cell.angle_beta   90.00
_cell.angle_gamma   90.00
#
_symmetry.space_group_name_H-M   'P 1'
#
loop_
_entity.id
_entity.type
_entity.pdbx_description
1 polymer ?
#
loop_
_entity_poly.entity_id
_entity_poly.type
_entity_poly.pdbx_seq_one_letter_code
_entity_poly.pdbx_strand_id
1 'polypeptide(L)'
;MATDTPETRPVPTVSGAEHAPIVSFDGVSAVGASHGSFTFGLVVGRPIPLSNGSIPMVMGTVAYLKCSEHALRELRESIENALLLAAKTAGSAN
;
A
#
# COMPACT_ATOMS: atom_id res chain seq x y z
N MET A 1 -39.06 23.56 -18.27
CA MET A 1 -37.62 23.30 -18.47
C MET A 1 -37.01 23.18 -17.09
N ALA A 2 -36.68 21.97 -16.65
CA ALA A 2 -36.05 21.75 -15.35
C ALA A 2 -34.54 21.91 -15.51
N THR A 3 -33.96 22.82 -14.74
CA THR A 3 -32.53 23.13 -14.74
C THR A 3 -31.80 22.00 -14.02
N ASP A 4 -31.19 21.10 -14.79
CA ASP A 4 -30.33 20.03 -14.28
C ASP A 4 -29.08 20.67 -13.70
N THR A 5 -29.05 20.83 -12.38
CA THR A 5 -27.91 21.41 -11.68
C THR A 5 -27.04 20.23 -11.25
N PRO A 6 -25.76 20.16 -11.67
CA PRO A 6 -24.92 19.01 -11.37
C PRO A 6 -24.76 18.89 -9.86
N GLU A 7 -25.25 17.80 -9.28
CA GLU A 7 -25.03 17.49 -7.87
C GLU A 7 -23.54 17.26 -7.62
N THR A 8 -22.86 18.28 -7.11
CA THR A 8 -21.47 18.16 -6.65
C THR A 8 -21.46 17.26 -5.43
N ARG A 9 -21.13 15.97 -5.61
CA ARG A 9 -20.94 15.05 -4.48
C ARG A 9 -19.80 15.57 -3.60
N PRO A 10 -19.99 15.69 -2.28
CA PRO A 10 -18.93 16.08 -1.37
C PRO A 10 -17.76 15.08 -1.49
N VAL A 11 -16.55 15.60 -1.70
CA VAL A 11 -15.33 14.79 -1.59
C VAL A 11 -15.12 14.48 -0.10
N PRO A 12 -15.05 13.20 0.31
CA PRO A 12 -14.81 12.86 1.70
C PRO A 12 -13.48 13.44 2.17
N THR A 13 -13.49 14.17 3.29
CA THR A 13 -12.24 14.60 3.92
C THR A 13 -11.55 13.38 4.54
N VAL A 14 -10.33 13.10 4.10
CA VAL A 14 -9.51 12.02 4.68
C VAL A 14 -8.79 12.57 5.91
N SER A 15 -9.30 12.26 7.11
CA SER A 15 -8.60 12.53 8.37
C SER A 15 -7.68 11.35 8.69
N GLY A 16 -6.38 11.60 8.85
CA GLY A 16 -5.47 10.61 9.43
C GLY A 16 -5.90 10.27 10.86
N ALA A 17 -6.10 9.00 11.17
CA ALA A 17 -6.32 8.58 12.55
C ALA A 17 -4.97 8.48 13.26
N GLU A 18 -4.76 9.23 14.35
CA GLU A 18 -3.52 9.20 15.14
C GLU A 18 -3.17 7.80 15.68
N HIS A 19 -4.14 6.89 15.71
CA HIS A 19 -3.99 5.51 16.16
C HIS A 19 -4.14 4.48 15.02
N ALA A 20 -4.04 4.91 13.77
CA ALA A 20 -4.05 3.97 12.65
C ALA A 20 -2.88 2.98 12.77
N PRO A 21 -3.13 1.67 12.67
CA PRO A 21 -2.06 0.69 12.76
C PRO A 21 -1.10 0.84 11.57
N ILE A 22 0.20 0.94 11.85
CA ILE A 22 1.25 0.91 10.83
C ILE A 22 1.56 -0.56 10.52
N VAL A 23 1.35 -0.97 9.27
CA VAL A 23 1.68 -2.32 8.80
C VAL A 23 3.03 -2.28 8.09
N SER A 24 4.05 -2.82 8.73
CA SER A 24 5.34 -3.10 8.09
C SER A 24 5.27 -4.45 7.37
N PHE A 25 5.75 -4.48 6.14
CA PHE A 25 5.86 -5.68 5.32
C PHE A 25 7.16 -5.67 4.53
N ASP A 26 7.69 -6.86 4.24
CA ASP A 26 8.97 -7.02 3.54
C ASP A 26 8.78 -7.38 2.06
N GLY A 27 7.53 -7.65 1.65
CA GLY A 27 7.20 -7.92 0.25
C GLY A 27 5.71 -8.10 0.00
N VAL A 28 5.39 -8.47 -1.24
CA VAL A 28 4.04 -8.77 -1.71
C VAL A 28 4.05 -10.13 -2.41
N SER A 29 3.17 -11.06 -2.02
CA SER A 29 3.19 -12.44 -2.54
C SER A 29 2.15 -12.74 -3.62
N ALA A 30 1.06 -11.97 -3.69
CA ALA A 30 -0.02 -12.20 -4.64
C ALA A 30 -0.65 -10.89 -5.10
N VAL A 31 -0.88 -10.77 -6.41
CA VAL A 31 -1.65 -9.69 -7.03
C VAL A 31 -2.84 -10.32 -7.74
N GLY A 32 -4.05 -9.93 -7.34
CA GLY A 32 -5.30 -10.34 -7.98
C GLY A 32 -6.04 -9.14 -8.54
N ALA A 33 -6.76 -9.34 -9.65
CA ALA A 33 -7.69 -8.38 -10.20
C ALA A 33 -9.04 -9.07 -10.47
N SER A 34 -10.12 -8.54 -9.91
CA SER A 34 -11.48 -9.06 -10.11
C SER A 34 -12.48 -7.93 -10.05
N HIS A 35 -13.35 -7.83 -11.07
CA HIS A 35 -14.44 -6.85 -11.15
C HIS A 35 -14.00 -5.40 -10.85
N GLY A 36 -12.89 -4.95 -11.45
CA GLY A 36 -12.35 -3.60 -11.25
C GLY A 36 -11.72 -3.33 -9.88
N SER A 37 -11.59 -4.36 -9.04
CA SER A 37 -10.86 -4.31 -7.77
C SER A 37 -9.54 -5.07 -7.87
N PHE A 38 -8.50 -4.50 -7.29
CA PHE A 38 -7.17 -5.07 -7.16
C PHE A 38 -6.94 -5.52 -5.73
N THR A 39 -6.17 -6.59 -5.53
CA THR A 39 -5.84 -7.13 -4.20
C THR A 39 -4.36 -7.50 -4.13
N PHE A 40 -3.67 -7.03 -3.10
CA PHE A 40 -2.26 -7.28 -2.83
C PHE A 40 -2.10 -7.99 -1.50
N GLY A 41 -1.47 -9.17 -1.49
CA GLY A 41 -1.12 -9.87 -0.25
C GLY A 41 0.22 -9.37 0.31
N LEU A 42 0.19 -8.65 1.43
CA LEU A 42 1.38 -8.13 2.12
C LEU A 42 2.02 -9.24 2.94
N VAL A 43 3.32 -9.49 2.77
CA VAL A 43 4.04 -10.57 3.47
C VAL A 43 5.13 -10.05 4.40
N VAL A 44 5.34 -10.79 5.48
CA VAL A 44 6.45 -10.61 6.43
C VAL A 44 7.20 -11.92 6.55
N GLY A 45 8.53 -11.83 6.62
CA GLY A 45 9.36 -12.97 6.97
C GLY A 45 9.38 -13.20 8.49
N ARG A 46 9.11 -14.43 8.93
CA ARG A 46 9.18 -14.80 10.34
C ARG A 46 10.21 -15.91 10.54
N PRO A 47 11.18 -15.76 11.47
CA PRO A 47 12.09 -16.84 11.81
C PRO A 47 11.33 -17.91 12.59
N ILE A 48 11.40 -19.17 12.16
CA ILE A 48 10.76 -20.29 12.84
C ILE A 48 11.84 -21.25 13.34
N PRO A 49 12.05 -21.36 14.67
CA PRO A 49 13.02 -22.32 15.21
C PRO A 49 12.50 -23.76 15.03
N LEU A 50 13.38 -24.64 14.55
CA LEU A 50 13.09 -26.06 14.37
C LEU A 50 13.84 -26.93 15.39
N SER A 51 13.37 -28.15 15.62
CA SER A 51 13.95 -29.10 16.58
C SER A 51 15.38 -29.54 16.22
N ASN A 52 15.79 -29.39 14.96
CA ASN A 52 17.15 -29.65 14.49
C ASN A 52 18.12 -28.48 14.71
N GLY A 53 17.70 -27.42 15.40
CA GLY A 53 18.52 -26.24 15.69
C GLY A 53 18.61 -25.21 14.56
N SER A 54 17.94 -25.43 13.41
CA SER A 54 17.89 -24.42 12.36
C SER A 54 16.79 -23.38 12.60
N ILE A 55 16.96 -22.19 12.03
CA ILE A 55 16.00 -21.08 12.12
C ILE A 55 15.71 -20.57 10.70
N PRO A 56 14.94 -21.31 9.88
CA PRO A 56 14.52 -20.82 8.57
C PRO A 56 13.64 -19.58 8.67
N MET A 57 13.73 -18.72 7.66
CA MET A 57 12.76 -17.64 7.42
C MET A 57 11.57 -18.17 6.63
N VAL A 58 10.38 -18.05 7.19
CA VAL A 58 9.13 -18.42 6.55
C VAL A 58 8.34 -17.16 6.21
N MET A 59 8.02 -16.98 4.94
CA MET A 59 7.22 -15.86 4.46
C MET A 59 5.73 -16.17 4.70
N GLY A 60 5.01 -15.25 5.35
CA GLY A 60 3.58 -15.36 5.58
C GLY A 60 2.84 -14.09 5.21
N THR A 61 1.66 -14.21 4.62
CA THR A 61 0.78 -13.06 4.37
C THR A 61 0.18 -12.58 5.68
N VAL A 62 0.39 -11.31 5.99
CA VAL A 62 -0.07 -10.68 7.25
C VAL A 62 -1.27 -9.77 7.04
N ALA A 63 -1.49 -9.27 5.82
CA ALA A 63 -2.61 -8.41 5.47
C ALA A 63 -2.90 -8.47 3.96
N TYR A 64 -4.11 -8.06 3.58
CA TYR A 64 -4.50 -7.84 2.18
C TYR A 64 -4.89 -6.38 1.99
N LEU A 65 -4.27 -5.72 1.01
CA LEU A 65 -4.68 -4.40 0.55
C LEU A 65 -5.60 -4.57 -0.66
N LYS A 66 -6.84 -4.06 -0.58
CA LYS A 66 -7.79 -4.09 -1.70
C LYS A 66 -8.20 -2.68 -2.09
N CYS A 67 -8.16 -2.38 -3.39
CA CYS A 67 -8.49 -1.04 -3.91
C CYS A 67 -9.13 -1.11 -5.30
N SER A 68 -9.73 -0.01 -5.74
CA SER A 68 -10.20 0.15 -7.13
C SER A 68 -9.05 0.48 -8.07
N GLU A 69 -9.28 0.43 -9.39
CA GLU A 69 -8.28 0.87 -10.38
C GLU A 69 -7.81 2.31 -10.16
N HIS A 70 -8.75 3.22 -9.89
CA HIS A 70 -8.44 4.63 -9.63
C HIS A 70 -7.50 4.79 -8.43
N ALA A 71 -7.86 4.18 -7.31
CA ALA A 71 -7.05 4.22 -6.08
C ALA A 71 -5.69 3.52 -6.27
N LEU A 72 -5.60 2.50 -7.12
CA LEU A 72 -4.33 1.87 -7.46
C LEU A 72 -3.40 2.82 -8.23
N ARG A 73 -3.94 3.63 -9.15
CA ARG A 73 -3.16 4.65 -9.87
C ARG A 73 -2.63 5.72 -8.92
N GLU A 74 -3.48 6.23 -8.03
CA GLU A 74 -3.07 7.18 -6.99
C GLU A 74 -2.01 6.60 -6.03
N LEU A 75 -2.16 5.33 -5.64
CA LEU A 75 -1.20 4.63 -4.81
C LEU A 75 0.16 4.52 -5.52
N ARG A 76 0.16 4.19 -6.81
CA ARG A 76 1.38 4.12 -7.63
C ARG A 76 2.09 5.48 -7.66
N GLU A 77 1.37 6.55 -7.97
CA GLU A 77 1.95 7.91 -8.02
C GLU A 77 2.51 8.33 -6.65
N SER A 78 1.81 8.02 -5.57
CA SER A 78 2.27 8.30 -4.20
C SER A 78 3.54 7.55 -3.85
N ILE A 79 3.65 6.27 -4.24
CA ILE A 79 4.87 5.47 -4.04
C ILE A 79 6.02 6.04 -4.88
N GLU A 80 5.78 6.35 -6.15
CA GLU A 80 6.80 6.94 -7.04
C GLU A 80 7.32 8.26 -6.47
N ASN A 81 6.43 9.14 -5.99
CA ASN A 81 6.80 10.40 -5.34
C ASN A 81 7.59 10.19 -4.03
N ALA A 82 7.19 9.22 -3.21
CA ALA A 82 7.91 8.90 -1.98
C ALA A 82 9.33 8.37 -2.27
N LEU A 83 9.47 7.53 -3.30
CA LEU A 83 10.78 7.04 -3.75
C LEU A 83 11.65 8.16 -4.30
N LEU A 84 11.07 9.12 -5.04
CA LEU A 84 11.79 10.32 -5.51
C LEU A 84 12.29 11.19 -4.34
N LEU A 85 11.48 11.37 -3.30
CA LEU A 85 11.89 12.09 -2.09
C LEU A 85 12.98 11.36 -1.30
N ALA A 86 12.92 10.03 -1.27
CA ALA A 86 13.91 9.19 -0.60
C ALA A 86 15.22 9.05 -1.40
N ALA A 87 15.19 9.33 -2.71
CA ALA A 87 16.39 9.32 -3.53
C ALA A 87 17.38 10.37 -3.00
N LYS A 88 18.65 9.97 -2.88
CA LYS A 88 19.71 10.86 -2.40
C LYS A 88 19.79 12.05 -3.36
N THR A 89 19.35 13.23 -2.93
CA THR A 89 19.55 14.45 -3.70
C THR A 89 21.05 14.62 -3.85
N ALA A 90 21.57 14.55 -5.07
CA ALA A 90 22.92 14.97 -5.39
C ALA A 90 23.02 16.50 -5.26
N GLY A 91 22.81 17.01 -4.05
CA GLY A 91 23.10 18.37 -3.67
C GLY A 91 24.60 18.47 -3.51
N SER A 92 25.25 19.02 -4.54
CA SER A 92 26.64 19.43 -4.54
C SER A 92 27.02 20.04 -3.20
N ALA A 93 27.97 19.43 -2.49
CA ALA A 93 28.68 20.11 -1.43
C ALA A 93 29.42 21.29 -2.07
N ASN A 94 29.09 22.50 -1.63
CA ASN A 94 29.94 23.68 -1.86
C ASN A 94 31.27 23.50 -1.14
#